data_AF-A0A971GVV1-F1
#
_entry.id   AF-A0A971GVV1-F1
#
_cell.length_a   1.000
_cell.length_b   1.000
_cell.length_c   1.000
_cell.angle_alpha   90.00
_cell.angle_beta   90.00
_cell.angle_gamma   90.00
#
_symmetry.space_group_name_H-M   'P 1'
#
loop_
_entity.id
_entity.type
_entity.pdbx_description
1 polymer ?
#
loop_
_entity_poly.entity_id
_entity_poly.type
_entity_poly.pdbx_seq_one_letter_code
_entity_poly.pdbx_strand_id
1 'polypeptide(L)'
;MLKYATGYFFRYAVRVLHTLASFHDSFELLTARAMTEETGIPVRYLEQILGQLHTAKLVKSQRGASGGYRVAREAHEINLAEVYQLSEGADGFKLQYRLGGLLRRGLCRAGCLAGVVSHLSGLPGRADRAGACPHAPGITTKRVKRGNSMRIYDDITATIGRTPLVRLNKLAKDLGAEVVAKLEFFNPGGSIKDRIALNMVLTAERSGALAPGGTIIEPTSGNTGIGLALVAAAHGYRLVLTMPDTMSLERRQLLSSYGATLVLTPGAEGMQGAIAKAEQILSETPGGFIPQQFKNPANPASHRETTAREIWEDTDGRVDILVAGVGTGGTLTGVAEVLKTLKPSLRAIAIEPDTSAVLSGEKAGQHQLQGIGAGFVPDVLRTELIDEVVRVTNEDAFATTVQLARQEGILAGISSGAAMWAALQVAGRPKNAGKIIVVVLPDTGQRYLSMNLFDNQA
;
A
#
# COMPACT_ATOMS: atom_id res chain seq x y z
N MET A 1 -16.93 4.44 -0.81
CA MET A 1 -17.40 3.25 -0.07
C MET A 1 -18.43 2.41 -0.84
N LEU A 2 -19.35 2.97 -1.65
CA LEU A 2 -20.35 2.12 -2.34
C LEU A 2 -19.78 1.15 -3.40
N LYS A 3 -18.68 1.47 -4.11
CA LYS A 3 -18.16 0.63 -5.22
C LYS A 3 -17.55 -0.73 -4.82
N TYR A 4 -17.20 -0.93 -3.54
CA TYR A 4 -16.67 -2.23 -3.06
C TYR A 4 -17.76 -3.10 -2.43
N ALA A 5 -18.89 -2.52 -2.00
CA ALA A 5 -20.01 -3.27 -1.45
C ALA A 5 -20.82 -4.01 -2.53
N THR A 6 -20.83 -3.50 -3.77
CA THR A 6 -21.63 -4.06 -4.88
C THR A 6 -21.12 -5.43 -5.35
N GLY A 7 -19.80 -5.64 -5.38
CA GLY A 7 -19.19 -6.91 -5.80
C GLY A 7 -19.46 -8.08 -4.85
N TYR A 8 -19.48 -7.84 -3.54
CA TYR A 8 -19.81 -8.87 -2.55
C TYR A 8 -21.29 -9.21 -2.59
N PHE A 9 -22.17 -8.20 -2.62
CA PHE A 9 -23.62 -8.44 -2.71
C PHE A 9 -23.98 -9.31 -3.92
N PHE A 10 -23.47 -8.97 -5.12
CA PHE A 10 -23.75 -9.74 -6.33
C PHE A 10 -23.35 -11.21 -6.18
N ARG A 11 -22.12 -11.48 -5.72
CA ARG A 11 -21.61 -12.84 -5.53
C ARG A 11 -22.46 -13.64 -4.55
N TYR A 12 -22.87 -13.02 -3.44
CA TYR A 12 -23.69 -13.70 -2.42
C TYR A 12 -25.14 -13.87 -2.87
N ALA A 13 -25.73 -12.89 -3.56
CA ALA A 13 -27.07 -12.99 -4.13
C ALA A 13 -27.17 -14.14 -5.16
N VAL A 14 -26.15 -14.31 -6.02
CA VAL A 14 -26.07 -15.44 -6.97
C VAL A 14 -26.01 -16.77 -6.23
N ARG A 15 -25.21 -16.88 -5.15
CA ARG A 15 -25.14 -18.10 -4.33
C ARG A 15 -26.48 -18.43 -3.67
N VAL A 16 -27.15 -17.43 -3.09
CA VAL A 16 -28.46 -17.59 -2.46
C VAL A 16 -29.51 -18.05 -3.48
N LEU A 17 -29.54 -17.45 -4.67
CA LEU A 17 -30.46 -17.84 -5.74
C LEU A 17 -30.15 -19.24 -6.29
N HIS A 18 -28.88 -19.61 -6.44
CA HIS A 18 -28.48 -20.96 -6.84
C HIS A 18 -28.93 -22.01 -5.82
N THR A 19 -28.72 -21.75 -4.53
CA THR A 19 -29.20 -22.62 -3.46
C THR A 19 -30.72 -22.74 -3.53
N LEU A 20 -31.47 -21.64 -3.56
CA LEU A 20 -32.93 -21.69 -3.64
C LEU A 20 -33.45 -22.37 -4.92
N ALA A 21 -32.76 -22.21 -6.04
CA ALA A 21 -33.11 -22.84 -7.32
C ALA A 21 -32.89 -24.36 -7.28
N SER A 22 -31.88 -24.84 -6.54
CA SER A 22 -31.58 -26.28 -6.39
C SER A 22 -32.68 -27.03 -5.64
N PHE A 23 -33.55 -26.30 -4.91
CA PHE A 23 -34.71 -26.82 -4.19
C PHE A 23 -36.04 -26.32 -4.79
N HIS A 24 -36.03 -25.76 -6.00
CA HIS A 24 -37.24 -25.21 -6.60
C HIS A 24 -38.32 -26.26 -6.84
N ASP A 25 -37.90 -27.45 -7.30
CA ASP A 25 -38.81 -28.55 -7.68
C ASP A 25 -39.31 -29.36 -6.49
N SER A 26 -38.74 -29.16 -5.29
CA SER A 26 -39.17 -29.90 -4.08
C SER A 26 -40.40 -29.29 -3.40
N PHE A 27 -40.88 -28.11 -3.84
CA PHE A 27 -41.91 -27.30 -3.18
C PHE A 27 -41.61 -26.93 -1.71
N GLU A 28 -40.40 -27.23 -1.23
CA GLU A 28 -39.96 -26.94 0.13
C GLU A 28 -39.48 -25.49 0.26
N LEU A 29 -39.76 -24.89 1.42
CA LEU A 29 -39.28 -23.56 1.76
C LEU A 29 -37.99 -23.67 2.58
N LEU A 30 -36.93 -23.01 2.13
CA LEU A 30 -35.68 -22.99 2.89
C LEU A 30 -35.71 -21.87 3.94
N THR A 31 -35.38 -22.23 5.18
CA THR A 31 -35.18 -21.24 6.25
C THR A 31 -33.84 -20.50 6.06
N ALA A 32 -33.75 -19.27 6.59
CA ALA A 32 -32.48 -18.53 6.59
C ALA A 32 -31.36 -19.28 7.33
N ARG A 33 -31.71 -20.07 8.35
CA ARG A 33 -30.76 -20.90 9.10
C ARG A 33 -30.21 -22.05 8.25
N ALA A 34 -31.08 -22.79 7.55
CA ALA A 34 -30.65 -23.86 6.65
C ALA A 34 -29.78 -23.33 5.49
N MET A 35 -30.14 -22.18 4.92
CA MET A 35 -29.33 -21.54 3.88
C MET A 35 -27.96 -21.07 4.38
N THR A 36 -27.80 -20.77 5.67
CA THR A 36 -26.49 -20.39 6.23
C THR A 36 -25.51 -21.55 6.20
N GLU A 37 -25.97 -22.76 6.49
CA GLU A 37 -25.15 -23.98 6.46
C GLU A 37 -24.68 -24.29 5.03
N GLU A 38 -25.55 -24.10 4.04
CA GLU A 38 -25.25 -24.39 2.63
C GLU A 38 -24.38 -23.30 1.96
N THR A 39 -24.65 -22.03 2.26
CA THR A 39 -23.98 -20.90 1.57
C THR A 39 -22.74 -20.37 2.29
N GLY A 40 -22.58 -20.71 3.58
CA GLY A 40 -21.56 -20.14 4.46
C GLY A 40 -21.76 -18.65 4.74
N ILE A 41 -22.96 -18.11 4.49
CA ILE A 41 -23.29 -16.68 4.68
C ILE A 41 -23.93 -16.50 6.06
N PRO A 42 -23.39 -15.62 6.94
CA PRO A 42 -23.99 -15.37 8.25
C PRO A 42 -25.46 -14.92 8.17
N VAL A 43 -26.33 -15.48 9.03
CA VAL A 43 -27.79 -15.25 9.02
C VAL A 43 -28.18 -13.78 8.88
N ARG A 44 -27.55 -12.87 9.66
CA ARG A 44 -27.86 -11.43 9.61
C ARG A 44 -27.62 -10.81 8.23
N TYR A 45 -26.56 -11.24 7.54
CA TYR A 45 -26.22 -10.74 6.21
C TYR A 45 -27.08 -11.40 5.12
N LEU A 46 -27.40 -12.68 5.31
CA LEU A 46 -28.32 -13.42 4.47
C LEU A 46 -29.73 -12.82 4.48
N GLU A 47 -30.25 -12.40 5.64
CA GLU A 47 -31.54 -11.73 5.76
C GLU A 47 -31.59 -10.40 4.99
N GLN A 48 -30.50 -9.64 5.00
CA GLN A 48 -30.38 -8.41 4.20
C GLN A 48 -30.44 -8.71 2.69
N ILE A 49 -29.74 -9.76 2.24
CA ILE A 49 -29.75 -10.18 0.84
C ILE A 49 -31.15 -10.64 0.42
N LEU A 50 -31.77 -11.51 1.21
CA LEU A 50 -33.12 -12.03 0.96
C LEU A 50 -34.16 -10.91 0.93
N GLY A 51 -34.03 -9.89 1.78
CA GLY A 51 -34.89 -8.70 1.75
C GLY A 51 -34.79 -7.94 0.43
N GLN A 52 -33.58 -7.75 -0.11
CA GLN A 52 -33.39 -7.08 -1.40
C GLN A 52 -33.90 -7.93 -2.57
N LEU A 53 -33.62 -9.23 -2.57
CA LEU A 53 -34.15 -10.16 -3.57
C LEU A 53 -35.68 -10.25 -3.54
N HIS A 54 -36.29 -10.16 -2.35
CA HIS A 54 -37.74 -10.17 -2.19
C HIS A 54 -38.37 -8.89 -2.75
N THR A 55 -37.81 -7.72 -2.44
CA THR A 55 -38.24 -6.43 -3.02
C THR A 55 -38.12 -6.45 -4.55
N ALA A 56 -37.08 -7.09 -5.07
CA ALA A 56 -36.87 -7.29 -6.50
C ALA A 56 -37.78 -8.36 -7.14
N LYS A 57 -38.62 -9.03 -6.34
CA LYS A 57 -39.49 -10.14 -6.76
C LYS A 57 -38.73 -11.33 -7.36
N LEU A 58 -37.48 -11.55 -6.96
CA LEU A 58 -36.68 -12.71 -7.35
C LEU A 58 -36.88 -13.89 -6.38
N VAL A 59 -37.26 -13.61 -5.13
CA VAL A 59 -37.63 -14.64 -4.14
C VAL A 59 -38.98 -14.32 -3.51
N LYS A 60 -39.68 -15.35 -3.06
CA LYS A 60 -40.90 -15.26 -2.24
C LYS A 60 -40.57 -15.68 -0.82
N SER A 61 -41.14 -14.99 0.17
CA SER A 61 -41.05 -15.35 1.58
C SER A 61 -42.40 -15.76 2.13
N GLN A 62 -42.45 -16.79 2.97
CA GLN A 62 -43.60 -17.17 3.76
C GLN A 62 -43.26 -17.04 5.25
N ARG A 63 -44.15 -16.42 6.03
CA ARG A 63 -43.99 -16.26 7.48
C ARG A 63 -44.66 -17.40 8.24
N GLY A 64 -44.16 -17.72 9.43
CA GLY A 64 -44.72 -18.74 10.33
C GLY A 64 -43.69 -19.78 10.76
N ALA A 65 -44.11 -20.74 11.60
CA ALA A 65 -43.23 -21.81 12.10
C ALA A 65 -42.69 -22.74 11.00
N SER A 66 -43.42 -22.85 9.88
CA SER A 66 -43.01 -23.52 8.63
C SER A 66 -42.61 -22.53 7.52
N GLY A 67 -42.29 -21.29 7.91
CA GLY A 67 -41.94 -20.22 6.98
C GLY A 67 -40.52 -20.35 6.43
N GLY A 68 -40.30 -19.78 5.24
CA GLY A 68 -39.01 -19.79 4.56
C GLY A 68 -39.06 -19.07 3.22
N TYR A 69 -38.04 -19.31 2.41
CA TYR A 69 -37.82 -18.64 1.14
C TYR A 69 -37.78 -19.64 -0.01
N ARG A 70 -38.23 -19.20 -1.20
CA ARG A 70 -38.09 -19.90 -2.48
C ARG A 70 -37.89 -18.91 -3.60
N VAL A 71 -37.38 -19.34 -4.76
CA VAL A 71 -37.37 -18.48 -5.95
C VAL A 71 -38.80 -18.12 -6.37
N ALA A 72 -38.98 -16.91 -6.90
CA ALA A 72 -40.32 -16.37 -7.17
C ALA A 72 -40.96 -16.95 -8.45
N ARG A 73 -40.12 -17.44 -9.37
CA ARG A 73 -40.42 -18.02 -10.68
C ARG A 73 -39.35 -19.06 -11.02
N GLU A 74 -39.57 -19.78 -12.12
CA GLU A 74 -38.67 -20.82 -12.60
C GLU A 74 -37.21 -20.33 -12.69
N ALA A 75 -36.26 -21.16 -12.28
CA ALA A 75 -34.86 -20.76 -12.16
C ALA A 75 -34.27 -20.27 -13.49
N HIS A 76 -34.70 -20.83 -14.62
CA HIS A 76 -34.25 -20.45 -15.96
C HIS A 76 -34.80 -19.09 -16.42
N GLU A 77 -35.83 -18.55 -15.76
CA GLU A 77 -36.37 -17.21 -16.04
C GLU A 77 -35.65 -16.11 -15.24
N ILE A 78 -34.83 -16.47 -14.25
CA ILE A 78 -34.04 -15.51 -13.46
C ILE A 78 -32.68 -15.35 -14.13
N ASN A 79 -32.43 -14.19 -14.73
CA ASN A 79 -31.18 -13.94 -15.42
C ASN A 79 -30.16 -13.19 -14.54
N LEU A 80 -28.88 -13.37 -14.87
CA LEU A 80 -27.77 -12.75 -14.14
C LEU A 80 -27.81 -11.21 -14.20
N ALA A 81 -28.38 -10.63 -15.25
CA ALA A 81 -28.47 -9.18 -15.40
C ALA A 81 -29.44 -8.55 -14.40
N GLU A 82 -30.51 -9.24 -14.01
CA GLU A 82 -31.44 -8.79 -12.96
C GLU A 82 -30.77 -8.75 -11.59
N VAL A 83 -29.96 -9.76 -11.27
CA VAL A 83 -29.15 -9.79 -10.04
C VAL A 83 -28.08 -8.69 -10.06
N TYR A 84 -27.48 -8.45 -11.23
CA TYR A 84 -26.47 -7.40 -11.42
C TYR A 84 -27.06 -5.98 -11.31
N GLN A 85 -28.27 -5.76 -11.83
CA GLN A 85 -28.98 -4.48 -11.69
C GLN A 85 -29.29 -4.15 -10.23
N LEU A 86 -29.57 -5.16 -9.41
CA LEU A 86 -29.74 -4.98 -7.96
C LEU A 86 -28.43 -4.59 -7.27
N SER A 87 -27.29 -5.12 -7.72
CA SER A 87 -26.00 -4.73 -7.15
C SER A 87 -25.58 -3.31 -7.53
N GLU A 88 -25.87 -2.83 -8.74
CA GLU A 88 -25.37 -1.54 -9.24
C GLU A 88 -26.37 -0.38 -9.12
N GLY A 89 -27.65 -0.67 -8.81
CA GLY A 89 -28.73 0.31 -8.83
C GLY A 89 -29.21 0.65 -10.25
N ALA A 90 -30.44 1.15 -10.38
CA ALA A 90 -31.13 1.37 -11.66
C ALA A 90 -30.37 2.27 -12.66
N ASP A 91 -29.42 3.09 -12.20
CA ASP A 91 -28.64 4.03 -13.01
C ASP A 91 -27.28 3.47 -13.50
N GLY A 92 -26.80 2.35 -12.93
CA GLY A 92 -25.48 1.78 -13.28
C GLY A 92 -25.42 1.21 -14.71
N PHE A 93 -26.54 0.66 -15.20
CA PHE A 93 -26.59 -0.01 -16.50
C PHE A 93 -26.58 0.96 -17.70
N LYS A 94 -27.16 2.17 -17.55
CA LYS A 94 -27.23 3.17 -18.63
C LYS A 94 -25.89 3.87 -18.90
N LEU A 95 -24.99 3.92 -17.93
CA LEU A 95 -23.73 4.65 -18.06
C LEU A 95 -22.66 3.84 -18.81
N GLN A 96 -22.60 2.52 -18.60
CA GLN A 96 -21.59 1.67 -19.25
C GLN A 96 -21.87 1.42 -20.75
N TYR A 97 -23.14 1.32 -21.16
CA TYR A 97 -23.48 1.09 -22.57
C TYR A 97 -23.25 2.32 -23.48
N ARG A 98 -23.30 3.54 -22.94
CA ARG A 98 -22.94 4.76 -23.70
C ARG A 98 -21.43 4.90 -23.93
N LEU A 99 -20.60 4.41 -23.01
CA LEU A 99 -19.15 4.42 -23.16
C LEU A 99 -18.64 3.31 -24.11
N GLY A 100 -19.31 2.16 -24.17
CA GLY A 100 -18.98 1.08 -25.11
C GLY A 100 -19.31 1.41 -26.58
N GLY A 101 -20.31 2.26 -26.83
CA GLY A 101 -20.72 2.66 -28.19
C GLY A 101 -19.83 3.73 -28.84
N LEU A 102 -19.17 4.58 -28.05
CA LEU A 102 -18.32 5.67 -28.57
C LEU A 102 -16.92 5.20 -29.00
N LEU A 103 -16.45 4.05 -28.51
CA LEU A 103 -15.11 3.52 -28.82
C LEU A 103 -15.04 2.63 -30.06
N ARG A 104 -16.16 2.41 -30.77
CA ARG A 104 -16.22 1.59 -32.00
C ARG A 104 -16.43 2.36 -33.30
N ARG A 105 -16.34 3.69 -33.31
CA ARG A 105 -16.35 4.49 -34.55
C ARG A 105 -15.08 5.34 -34.68
N GLY A 106 -14.07 4.70 -35.28
CA GLY A 106 -13.14 5.27 -36.26
C GLY A 106 -12.40 6.57 -35.95
N LEU A 107 -11.07 6.45 -35.75
CA LEU A 107 -10.13 7.49 -36.16
C LEU A 107 -10.34 7.85 -37.64
N CYS A 108 -10.55 9.14 -37.95
CA CYS A 108 -9.93 9.75 -39.14
C CYS A 108 -10.00 11.28 -39.12
N ARG A 109 -8.82 11.90 -39.33
CA ARG A 109 -8.55 13.30 -39.74
C ARG A 109 -8.80 14.38 -38.67
N ALA A 110 -7.75 14.90 -38.04
CA ALA A 110 -6.84 15.94 -38.53
C ALA A 110 -7.50 17.32 -38.68
N GLY A 111 -7.14 18.25 -37.78
CA GLY A 111 -6.88 19.66 -38.08
C GLY A 111 -8.05 20.58 -38.44
N CYS A 112 -8.01 21.76 -37.82
CA CYS A 112 -8.64 23.03 -38.21
C CYS A 112 -10.03 23.40 -37.69
N LEU A 113 -10.10 24.70 -37.36
CA LEU A 113 -11.24 25.61 -37.19
C LEU A 113 -12.01 25.45 -35.87
N ALA A 114 -11.86 26.30 -34.85
CA ALA A 114 -11.92 27.77 -34.83
C ALA A 114 -13.17 28.33 -35.54
N GLY A 115 -14.13 28.83 -34.75
CA GLY A 115 -15.12 29.80 -35.18
C GLY A 115 -16.51 29.25 -35.51
N VAL A 116 -17.51 30.02 -35.06
CA VAL A 116 -18.91 30.07 -35.52
C VAL A 116 -19.88 29.08 -34.87
N VAL A 117 -20.48 29.49 -33.75
CA VAL A 117 -21.95 29.55 -33.64
C VAL A 117 -22.32 30.81 -32.85
N SER A 118 -22.56 31.90 -33.57
CA SER A 118 -23.35 33.04 -33.09
C SER A 118 -24.56 33.17 -34.01
N HIS A 119 -25.74 33.18 -33.39
CA HIS A 119 -27.03 33.74 -33.84
C HIS A 119 -28.18 32.81 -33.47
N LEU A 120 -28.94 33.20 -32.45
CA LEU A 120 -30.39 33.43 -32.51
C LEU A 120 -30.92 33.79 -31.11
N SER A 121 -30.84 35.08 -30.76
CA SER A 121 -31.84 35.81 -29.95
C SER A 121 -31.31 37.23 -29.70
N GLY A 122 -31.77 38.18 -30.53
CA GLY A 122 -31.48 39.59 -30.35
C GLY A 122 -32.40 40.21 -29.29
N LEU A 123 -31.82 40.78 -28.25
CA LEU A 123 -32.34 41.92 -27.48
C LEU A 123 -31.15 42.73 -26.93
N PRO A 124 -31.16 44.08 -27.01
CA PRO A 124 -30.09 44.92 -26.49
C PRO A 124 -30.36 45.32 -25.04
N GLY A 125 -29.35 45.25 -24.16
CA GLY A 125 -29.55 45.70 -22.79
C GLY A 125 -28.32 45.58 -21.89
N ARG A 126 -27.62 46.72 -21.75
CA ARG A 126 -26.84 47.21 -20.60
C ARG A 126 -25.86 46.27 -19.89
N ALA A 127 -24.60 46.70 -19.93
CA ALA A 127 -23.61 46.46 -18.90
C ALA A 127 -24.16 46.81 -17.52
N ASP A 128 -24.04 45.89 -16.57
CA ASP A 128 -23.74 46.26 -15.19
C ASP A 128 -23.01 45.15 -14.44
N ARG A 129 -22.16 45.62 -13.53
CA ARG A 129 -21.13 44.93 -12.76
C ARG A 129 -21.72 43.89 -11.80
N ALA A 130 -21.08 42.73 -11.68
CA ALA A 130 -21.17 41.91 -10.47
C ALA A 130 -19.94 41.02 -10.27
N GLY A 131 -19.23 41.27 -9.16
CA GLY A 131 -18.70 40.20 -8.32
C GLY A 131 -17.36 39.58 -8.67
N ALA A 132 -16.27 40.30 -8.45
CA ALA A 132 -14.98 39.67 -8.17
C ALA A 132 -15.07 38.90 -6.83
N CYS A 133 -14.93 37.58 -6.86
CA CYS A 133 -14.66 36.77 -5.67
C CYS A 133 -13.15 36.80 -5.38
N PRO A 134 -12.72 37.21 -4.17
CA PRO A 134 -11.31 37.24 -3.81
C PRO A 134 -10.83 35.87 -3.28
N HIS A 135 -9.69 35.44 -3.83
CA HIS A 135 -8.63 34.65 -3.17
C HIS A 135 -8.96 33.22 -2.74
N ALA A 136 -8.79 32.28 -3.67
CA ALA A 136 -8.15 31.00 -3.34
C ALA A 136 -6.64 31.14 -3.60
N PRO A 137 -5.74 30.82 -2.64
CA PRO A 137 -4.32 30.87 -2.90
C PRO A 137 -3.97 29.82 -3.96
N GLY A 138 -3.55 30.31 -5.13
CA GLY A 138 -3.05 29.48 -6.21
C GLY A 138 -1.82 28.71 -5.73
N ILE A 139 -1.93 27.39 -5.69
CA ILE A 139 -0.80 26.48 -5.53
C ILE A 139 0.10 26.69 -6.75
N THR A 140 1.08 27.59 -6.61
CA THR A 140 2.13 27.79 -7.59
C THR A 140 3.09 26.62 -7.50
N THR A 141 2.81 25.57 -8.26
CA THR A 141 3.83 24.53 -8.51
C THR A 141 4.93 25.16 -9.35
N LYS A 142 6.05 25.53 -8.72
CA LYS A 142 7.29 25.83 -9.45
C LYS A 142 7.70 24.55 -10.19
N ARG A 143 7.37 24.50 -11.48
CA ARG A 143 7.71 23.39 -12.37
C ARG A 143 9.21 23.42 -12.62
N VAL A 144 9.96 22.56 -11.93
CA VAL A 144 11.37 22.28 -12.25
C VAL A 144 11.41 21.77 -13.70
N LYS A 145 12.12 22.50 -14.57
CA LYS A 145 12.42 22.06 -15.94
C LYS A 145 13.27 20.78 -15.86
N ARG A 146 12.66 19.60 -15.95
CA ARG A 146 13.40 18.36 -16.22
C ARG A 146 13.40 18.11 -17.72
N GLY A 147 14.61 18.03 -18.28
CA GLY A 147 14.89 17.90 -19.70
C GLY A 147 14.16 16.75 -20.38
N ASN A 148 13.91 16.96 -21.67
CA ASN A 148 13.20 16.07 -22.56
C ASN A 148 14.12 14.89 -22.94
N SER A 149 13.85 13.71 -22.41
CA SER A 149 14.26 12.41 -22.99
C SER A 149 13.05 11.49 -22.85
N MET A 150 12.79 10.63 -23.84
CA MET A 150 11.62 9.74 -23.84
C MET A 150 11.47 9.04 -22.48
N ARG A 151 10.29 9.18 -21.84
CA ARG A 151 9.98 8.60 -20.52
C ARG A 151 9.32 7.23 -20.65
N ILE A 152 9.86 6.40 -21.54
CA ILE A 152 9.50 4.98 -21.60
C ILE A 152 10.65 4.26 -20.90
N TYR A 153 10.34 3.62 -19.77
CA TYR A 153 11.29 2.79 -19.04
C TYR A 153 11.34 1.40 -19.68
N ASP A 154 12.51 0.76 -19.68
CA ASP A 154 12.69 -0.57 -20.27
C ASP A 154 11.90 -1.65 -19.50
N ASP A 155 11.81 -1.50 -18.17
CA ASP A 155 10.99 -2.34 -17.30
C ASP A 155 10.53 -1.60 -16.03
N ILE A 156 9.75 -2.28 -15.20
CA ILE A 156 9.19 -1.73 -13.95
C ILE A 156 10.24 -1.40 -12.88
N THR A 157 11.37 -2.10 -12.86
CA THR A 157 12.44 -1.88 -11.89
C THR A 157 13.14 -0.53 -12.10
N ALA A 158 13.15 -0.03 -13.35
CA ALA A 158 13.69 1.29 -13.67
C ALA A 158 12.82 2.46 -13.14
N THR A 159 11.61 2.17 -12.63
CA THR A 159 10.79 3.16 -11.91
C THR A 159 11.04 3.17 -10.39
N ILE A 160 11.94 2.32 -9.88
CA ILE A 160 12.31 2.29 -8.46
C ILE A 160 13.16 3.53 -8.13
N GLY A 161 12.84 4.18 -7.02
CA GLY A 161 13.48 5.40 -6.58
C GLY A 161 12.86 6.67 -7.13
N ARG A 162 13.57 7.79 -6.97
CA ARG A 162 13.09 9.15 -7.29
C ARG A 162 11.71 9.45 -6.69
N THR A 163 11.46 8.93 -5.48
CA THR A 163 10.23 9.15 -4.73
C THR A 163 10.15 10.60 -4.25
N PRO A 164 8.96 11.20 -4.13
CA PRO A 164 8.84 12.62 -3.80
C PRO A 164 9.13 12.92 -2.32
N LEU A 165 9.57 14.15 -2.07
CA LEU A 165 9.46 14.81 -0.76
C LEU A 165 8.17 15.64 -0.70
N VAL A 166 7.43 15.53 0.41
CA VAL A 166 6.18 16.29 0.63
C VAL A 166 6.23 16.97 1.99
N ARG A 167 5.98 18.29 2.02
CA ARG A 167 5.91 19.09 3.25
C ARG A 167 4.66 18.75 4.06
N LEU A 168 4.82 18.64 5.38
CA LEU A 168 3.72 18.49 6.32
C LEU A 168 3.21 19.87 6.69
N ASN A 169 1.94 20.17 6.38
CA ASN A 169 1.41 21.53 6.52
C ASN A 169 0.51 21.68 7.74
N LYS A 170 -0.26 20.64 8.10
CA LYS A 170 -1.20 20.69 9.22
C LYS A 170 -0.57 20.14 10.50
N LEU A 171 0.09 18.98 10.42
CA LEU A 171 0.70 18.35 11.58
C LEU A 171 1.92 19.12 12.12
N ALA A 172 2.64 19.81 11.23
CA ALA A 172 3.81 20.59 11.59
C ALA A 172 3.57 22.11 11.63
N LYS A 173 2.30 22.56 11.52
CA LYS A 173 1.95 23.98 11.32
C LYS A 173 2.58 24.93 12.34
N ASP A 174 2.53 24.55 13.62
CA ASP A 174 2.94 25.39 14.74
C ASP A 174 4.32 24.98 15.30
N LEU A 175 5.07 24.18 14.54
CA LEU A 175 6.40 23.72 14.93
C LEU A 175 7.49 24.64 14.36
N GLY A 176 8.58 24.81 15.11
CA GLY A 176 9.67 25.71 14.71
C GLY A 176 10.49 25.18 13.54
N ALA A 177 10.49 23.87 13.29
CA ALA A 177 11.22 23.23 12.21
C ALA A 177 10.29 22.86 11.04
N GLU A 178 10.83 22.89 9.83
CA GLU A 178 10.17 22.35 8.65
C GLU A 178 10.27 20.83 8.65
N VAL A 179 9.13 20.14 8.47
CA VAL A 179 9.09 18.67 8.32
C VAL A 179 8.69 18.33 6.89
N VAL A 180 9.50 17.50 6.23
CA VAL A 180 9.24 16.95 4.89
C VAL A 180 9.32 15.42 4.91
N ALA A 181 8.34 14.76 4.32
CA ALA A 181 8.24 13.30 4.26
C ALA A 181 8.78 12.76 2.93
N LYS A 182 9.70 11.80 2.99
CA LYS A 182 10.17 11.00 1.86
C LYS A 182 9.24 9.80 1.66
N LEU A 183 8.45 9.84 0.58
CA LEU A 183 7.31 8.94 0.39
C LEU A 183 7.70 7.67 -0.36
N GLU A 184 8.24 6.70 0.35
CA GLU A 184 8.77 5.46 -0.25
C GLU A 184 7.70 4.50 -0.76
N PHE A 185 6.44 4.76 -0.46
CA PHE A 185 5.32 4.04 -1.07
C PHE A 185 5.04 4.42 -2.53
N PHE A 186 5.76 5.39 -3.10
CA PHE A 186 5.75 5.67 -4.53
C PHE A 186 6.63 4.73 -5.36
N ASN A 187 7.45 3.88 -4.73
CA ASN A 187 8.10 2.79 -5.45
C ASN A 187 7.02 1.80 -5.97
N PRO A 188 7.26 1.11 -7.11
CA PRO A 188 6.23 0.34 -7.81
C PRO A 188 5.64 -0.84 -7.01
N GLY A 189 6.44 -1.45 -6.15
CA GLY A 189 5.99 -2.46 -5.21
C GLY A 189 5.22 -1.87 -4.04
N GLY A 190 5.38 -0.57 -3.76
CA GLY A 190 4.66 0.18 -2.72
C GLY A 190 5.45 0.37 -1.42
N SER A 191 6.78 0.18 -1.45
CA SER A 191 7.63 0.45 -0.28
C SER A 191 9.11 0.65 -0.60
N ILE A 192 9.84 1.14 0.39
CA ILE A 192 11.30 1.34 0.38
C ILE A 192 12.09 0.07 0.03
N LYS A 193 11.51 -1.11 0.26
CA LYS A 193 12.20 -2.39 0.09
C LYS A 193 12.48 -2.74 -1.37
N ASP A 194 11.77 -2.13 -2.30
CA ASP A 194 12.00 -2.29 -3.73
C ASP A 194 13.44 -1.89 -4.10
N ARG A 195 13.99 -0.84 -3.45
CA ARG A 195 15.37 -0.38 -3.64
C ARG A 195 16.40 -1.44 -3.28
N ILE A 196 16.25 -2.05 -2.11
CA ILE A 196 17.21 -3.03 -1.62
C ILE A 196 17.07 -4.35 -2.37
N ALA A 197 15.84 -4.73 -2.74
CA ALA A 197 15.58 -5.93 -3.51
C ALA A 197 16.29 -5.85 -4.87
N LEU A 198 16.09 -4.75 -5.59
CA LEU A 198 16.77 -4.52 -6.87
C LEU A 198 18.29 -4.55 -6.70
N ASN A 199 18.82 -3.79 -5.74
CA ASN A 199 20.27 -3.68 -5.62
C ASN A 199 20.94 -4.99 -5.14
N MET A 200 20.31 -5.75 -4.25
CA MET A 200 20.84 -7.05 -3.82
C MET A 200 20.88 -8.04 -4.99
N VAL A 201 19.82 -8.10 -5.81
CA VAL A 201 19.74 -8.97 -6.99
C VAL A 201 20.78 -8.57 -8.04
N LEU A 202 20.82 -7.30 -8.44
CA LEU A 202 21.80 -6.80 -9.43
C LEU A 202 23.25 -6.94 -8.94
N THR A 203 23.49 -6.85 -7.64
CA THR A 203 24.84 -7.08 -7.09
C THR A 203 25.22 -8.55 -7.17
N ALA A 204 24.29 -9.47 -6.87
CA ALA A 204 24.50 -10.90 -6.97
C ALA A 204 24.70 -11.36 -8.42
N GLU A 205 23.96 -10.76 -9.37
CA GLU A 205 24.14 -11.02 -10.80
C GLU A 205 25.54 -10.56 -11.27
N ARG A 206 25.93 -9.32 -10.94
CA ARG A 206 27.24 -8.78 -11.32
C ARG A 206 28.42 -9.55 -10.72
N SER A 207 28.27 -10.10 -9.53
CA SER A 207 29.33 -10.90 -8.89
C SER A 207 29.34 -12.37 -9.35
N GLY A 208 28.33 -12.82 -10.10
CA GLY A 208 28.14 -14.22 -10.48
C GLY A 208 27.57 -15.11 -9.38
N ALA A 209 27.17 -14.55 -8.23
CA ALA A 209 26.51 -15.28 -7.15
C ALA A 209 25.07 -15.71 -7.51
N LEU A 210 24.45 -15.03 -8.48
CA LEU A 210 23.15 -15.39 -9.05
C LEU A 210 23.28 -15.47 -10.57
N ALA A 211 23.14 -16.68 -11.12
CA ALA A 211 23.13 -16.88 -12.57
C ALA A 211 21.80 -16.42 -13.19
N PRO A 212 21.76 -16.00 -14.46
CA PRO A 212 20.51 -15.71 -15.17
C PRO A 212 19.51 -16.87 -15.07
N GLY A 213 18.26 -16.59 -14.70
CA GLY A 213 17.24 -17.62 -14.44
C GLY A 213 17.43 -18.43 -13.14
N GLY A 214 18.40 -18.04 -12.31
CA GLY A 214 18.70 -18.65 -11.02
C GLY A 214 17.55 -18.53 -10.00
N THR A 215 17.76 -19.12 -8.83
CA THR A 215 16.76 -19.16 -7.76
C THR A 215 17.16 -18.25 -6.60
N ILE A 216 16.31 -17.27 -6.31
CA ILE A 216 16.38 -16.43 -5.11
C ILE A 216 15.55 -17.11 -4.02
N ILE A 217 16.11 -17.19 -2.82
CA ILE A 217 15.46 -17.78 -1.64
C ILE A 217 15.54 -16.74 -0.52
N GLU A 218 14.43 -16.34 0.10
CA GLU A 218 14.50 -15.40 1.24
C GLU A 218 13.44 -15.74 2.30
N PRO A 219 13.84 -15.82 3.59
CA PRO A 219 12.90 -15.97 4.69
C PRO A 219 12.22 -14.63 5.00
N THR A 220 11.10 -14.35 4.35
CA THR A 220 10.35 -13.12 4.57
C THR A 220 8.91 -13.20 4.06
N SER A 221 8.01 -12.56 4.80
CA SER A 221 6.62 -12.30 4.40
C SER A 221 6.30 -10.80 4.29
N GLY A 222 7.30 -9.95 4.52
CA GLY A 222 7.14 -8.52 4.57
C GLY A 222 7.42 -7.84 3.24
N ASN A 223 7.67 -6.54 3.33
CA ASN A 223 7.92 -5.67 2.18
C ASN A 223 9.14 -6.11 1.35
N THR A 224 10.13 -6.77 1.94
CA THR A 224 11.29 -7.32 1.23
C THR A 224 10.89 -8.45 0.29
N GLY A 225 9.95 -9.32 0.71
CA GLY A 225 9.42 -10.37 -0.16
C GLY A 225 8.69 -9.80 -1.36
N ILE A 226 7.92 -8.71 -1.17
CA ILE A 226 7.21 -8.03 -2.27
C ILE A 226 8.20 -7.40 -3.25
N GLY A 227 9.21 -6.70 -2.75
CA GLY A 227 10.26 -6.11 -3.59
C GLY A 227 11.03 -7.17 -4.39
N LEU A 228 11.40 -8.29 -3.75
CA LEU A 228 12.07 -9.41 -4.41
C LEU A 228 11.15 -10.07 -5.45
N ALA A 229 9.87 -10.23 -5.16
CA ALA A 229 8.90 -10.81 -6.09
C ALA A 229 8.73 -9.95 -7.34
N LEU A 230 8.63 -8.63 -7.19
CA LEU A 230 8.59 -7.69 -8.29
C LEU A 230 9.85 -7.77 -9.16
N VAL A 231 11.04 -7.75 -8.55
CA VAL A 231 12.32 -7.80 -9.27
C VAL A 231 12.52 -9.15 -9.95
N ALA A 232 12.25 -10.26 -9.25
CA ALA A 232 12.37 -11.60 -9.80
C ALA A 232 11.45 -11.81 -11.01
N ALA A 233 10.21 -11.33 -10.93
CA ALA A 233 9.27 -11.38 -12.04
C ALA A 233 9.74 -10.56 -13.25
N ALA A 234 10.27 -9.35 -13.01
CA ALA A 234 10.74 -8.47 -14.07
C ALA A 234 12.01 -8.98 -14.76
N HIS A 235 12.93 -9.60 -14.01
CA HIS A 235 14.25 -10.02 -14.49
C HIS A 235 14.35 -11.53 -14.77
N GLY A 236 13.24 -12.27 -14.63
CA GLY A 236 13.17 -13.69 -15.00
C GLY A 236 13.82 -14.66 -14.00
N TYR A 237 13.87 -14.32 -12.72
CA TYR A 237 14.39 -15.21 -11.67
C TYR A 237 13.28 -16.05 -11.03
N ARG A 238 13.64 -17.26 -10.58
CA ARG A 238 12.77 -18.05 -9.69
C ARG A 238 12.86 -17.46 -8.29
N LEU A 239 11.72 -17.27 -7.63
CA LEU A 239 11.70 -16.80 -6.24
C LEU A 239 10.99 -17.82 -5.34
N VAL A 240 11.66 -18.18 -4.26
CA VAL A 240 11.13 -18.99 -3.17
C VAL A 240 11.12 -18.15 -1.89
N LEU A 241 9.96 -17.98 -1.28
CA LEU A 241 9.79 -17.27 -0.01
C LEU A 241 9.37 -18.25 1.06
N THR A 242 10.14 -18.34 2.14
CA THR A 242 9.75 -19.09 3.34
C THR A 242 9.10 -18.15 4.34
N MET A 243 7.96 -18.55 4.91
CA MET A 243 7.25 -17.74 5.90
C MET A 243 6.36 -18.58 6.82
N PRO A 244 6.05 -18.10 8.04
CA PRO A 244 5.07 -18.74 8.88
C PRO A 244 3.67 -18.81 8.24
N ASP A 245 2.92 -19.87 8.50
CA ASP A 245 1.53 -20.06 8.04
C ASP A 245 0.53 -19.05 8.64
N THR A 246 0.92 -18.34 9.70
CA THR A 246 0.16 -17.25 10.34
C THR A 246 0.10 -15.97 9.50
N MET A 247 0.81 -15.91 8.37
CA MET A 247 0.80 -14.76 7.48
C MET A 247 -0.54 -14.59 6.75
N SER A 248 -0.98 -13.35 6.60
CA SER A 248 -2.29 -13.03 6.03
C SER A 248 -2.45 -13.59 4.62
N LEU A 249 -3.69 -13.95 4.26
CA LEU A 249 -3.99 -14.50 2.94
C LEU A 249 -3.71 -13.48 1.84
N GLU A 250 -3.97 -12.20 2.08
CA GLU A 250 -3.75 -11.10 1.14
C GLU A 250 -2.26 -10.97 0.79
N ARG A 251 -1.37 -11.10 1.80
CA ARG A 251 0.08 -11.09 1.56
C ARG A 251 0.54 -12.27 0.73
N ARG A 252 0.03 -13.48 1.03
CA ARG A 252 0.34 -14.68 0.25
C ARG A 252 -0.15 -14.53 -1.20
N GLN A 253 -1.38 -14.06 -1.40
CA GLN A 253 -1.92 -13.81 -2.74
C GLN A 253 -1.12 -12.78 -3.54
N LEU A 254 -0.70 -11.68 -2.91
CA LEU A 254 0.13 -10.65 -3.55
C LEU A 254 1.49 -11.22 -4.00
N LEU A 255 2.15 -12.00 -3.14
CA LEU A 255 3.44 -12.59 -3.50
C LEU A 255 3.28 -13.64 -4.61
N SER A 256 2.27 -14.50 -4.52
CA SER A 256 1.98 -15.49 -5.56
C SER A 256 1.56 -14.86 -6.89
N SER A 257 0.93 -13.68 -6.90
CA SER A 257 0.57 -12.99 -8.15
C SER A 257 1.79 -12.53 -8.96
N TYR A 258 2.93 -12.35 -8.31
CA TYR A 258 4.22 -12.10 -8.96
C TYR A 258 4.95 -13.40 -9.36
N GLY A 259 4.34 -14.58 -9.13
CA GLY A 259 4.94 -15.88 -9.45
C GLY A 259 5.89 -16.42 -8.37
N ALA A 260 5.91 -15.84 -7.17
CA ALA A 260 6.71 -16.36 -6.07
C ALA A 260 6.16 -17.72 -5.58
N THR A 261 7.07 -18.68 -5.38
CA THR A 261 6.77 -19.95 -4.71
C THR A 261 6.79 -19.72 -3.20
N LEU A 262 5.69 -20.01 -2.53
CA LEU A 262 5.57 -19.82 -1.07
C LEU A 262 5.74 -21.16 -0.36
N VAL A 263 6.70 -21.24 0.56
CA VAL A 263 6.89 -22.39 1.44
C VAL A 263 6.50 -21.98 2.84
N LEU A 264 5.39 -22.54 3.33
CA LEU A 264 4.88 -22.22 4.66
C LEU A 264 5.58 -23.07 5.72
N THR A 265 5.95 -22.44 6.83
CA THR A 265 6.49 -23.10 8.03
C THR A 265 5.49 -23.00 9.18
N PRO A 266 5.56 -23.89 10.19
CA PRO A 266 4.66 -23.83 11.33
C PRO A 266 4.73 -22.48 12.05
N GLY A 267 3.57 -21.88 12.33
CA GLY A 267 3.46 -20.60 13.02
C GLY A 267 4.19 -20.54 14.37
N ALA A 268 4.21 -21.65 15.09
CA ALA A 268 4.86 -21.77 16.40
C ALA A 268 6.38 -21.56 16.36
N GLU A 269 7.03 -21.84 15.22
CA GLU A 269 8.48 -21.66 15.03
C GLU A 269 8.84 -20.23 14.61
N GLY A 270 7.82 -19.43 14.27
CA GLY A 270 7.98 -18.05 13.84
C GLY A 270 9.00 -17.88 12.71
N MET A 271 9.71 -16.75 12.73
CA MET A 271 10.72 -16.46 11.70
C MET A 271 11.96 -17.37 11.79
N GLN A 272 12.26 -17.95 12.95
CA GLN A 272 13.39 -18.89 13.07
C GLN A 272 13.15 -20.15 12.23
N GLY A 273 11.94 -20.71 12.27
CA GLY A 273 11.55 -21.82 11.40
C GLY A 273 11.63 -21.46 9.92
N ALA A 274 11.18 -20.27 9.54
CA ALA A 274 11.29 -19.78 8.16
C ALA A 274 12.76 -19.66 7.69
N ILE A 275 13.65 -19.16 8.55
CA ILE A 275 15.10 -19.07 8.27
C ILE A 275 15.69 -20.46 8.08
N ALA A 276 15.46 -21.39 9.02
CA ALA A 276 15.96 -22.76 8.93
C ALA A 276 15.46 -23.45 7.64
N LYS A 277 14.20 -23.22 7.26
CA LYS A 277 13.65 -23.75 6.01
C LYS A 277 14.30 -23.14 4.77
N ALA A 278 14.62 -21.84 4.78
CA ALA A 278 15.31 -21.19 3.67
C ALA A 278 16.72 -21.76 3.49
N GLU A 279 17.44 -21.99 4.58
CA GLU A 279 18.77 -22.61 4.58
C GLU A 279 18.72 -24.06 4.07
N GLN A 280 17.70 -24.82 4.46
CA GLN A 280 17.47 -26.17 3.92
C GLN A 280 17.22 -26.12 2.40
N ILE A 281 16.34 -25.24 1.93
CA ILE A 281 16.06 -25.11 0.48
C ILE A 281 17.31 -24.70 -0.28
N LEU A 282 18.14 -23.83 0.30
CA LEU A 282 19.40 -23.41 -0.29
C LEU A 282 20.36 -24.60 -0.45
N SER A 283 20.50 -25.47 0.55
CA SER A 283 21.39 -26.64 0.46
C SER A 283 20.93 -27.66 -0.59
N GLU A 284 19.63 -27.70 -0.87
CA GLU A 284 19.01 -28.54 -1.90
C GLU A 284 18.91 -27.87 -3.29
N THR A 285 19.28 -26.59 -3.40
CA THR A 285 19.17 -25.80 -4.64
C THR A 285 20.55 -25.35 -5.13
N PRO A 286 21.22 -26.14 -5.99
CA PRO A 286 22.48 -25.73 -6.61
C PRO A 286 22.36 -24.38 -7.31
N GLY A 287 23.26 -23.43 -7.00
CA GLY A 287 23.23 -22.07 -7.52
C GLY A 287 22.11 -21.18 -6.95
N GLY A 288 21.45 -21.60 -5.87
CA GLY A 288 20.52 -20.77 -5.12
C GLY A 288 21.23 -19.61 -4.41
N PHE A 289 20.51 -18.51 -4.22
CA PHE A 289 21.00 -17.30 -3.59
C PHE A 289 20.05 -16.81 -2.50
N ILE A 290 20.57 -16.59 -1.29
CA ILE A 290 19.85 -15.89 -0.21
C ILE A 290 20.36 -14.45 -0.10
N PRO A 291 19.53 -13.42 -0.37
CA PRO A 291 19.91 -12.03 -0.23
C PRO A 291 20.37 -11.62 1.16
N GLN A 292 19.78 -12.15 2.24
CA GLN A 292 20.16 -11.84 3.63
C GLN A 292 20.11 -10.34 3.95
N GLN A 293 18.92 -9.74 3.87
CA GLN A 293 18.72 -8.28 3.98
C GLN A 293 19.34 -7.59 5.22
N PHE A 294 19.55 -8.32 6.32
CA PHE A 294 20.15 -7.79 7.57
C PHE A 294 21.68 -7.76 7.57
N LYS A 295 22.33 -8.48 6.63
CA LYS A 295 23.79 -8.63 6.54
C LYS A 295 24.38 -8.12 5.23
N ASN A 296 23.58 -8.07 4.17
CA ASN A 296 24.06 -7.78 2.84
C ASN A 296 24.42 -6.29 2.65
N PRO A 297 25.68 -5.94 2.34
CA PRO A 297 26.11 -4.55 2.17
C PRO A 297 25.43 -3.85 0.98
N ALA A 298 24.84 -4.59 0.03
CA ALA A 298 24.06 -4.01 -1.06
C ALA A 298 22.78 -3.33 -0.55
N ASN A 299 22.26 -3.70 0.62
CA ASN A 299 21.13 -3.00 1.25
C ASN A 299 21.49 -1.51 1.54
N PRO A 300 22.42 -1.18 2.45
CA PRO A 300 22.79 0.22 2.67
C PRO A 300 23.39 0.89 1.44
N ALA A 301 24.09 0.17 0.55
CA ALA A 301 24.63 0.74 -0.68
C ALA A 301 23.53 1.35 -1.58
N SER A 302 22.39 0.68 -1.71
CA SER A 302 21.25 1.22 -2.51
C SER A 302 20.81 2.59 -2.00
N HIS A 303 20.84 2.80 -0.68
CA HIS A 303 20.46 4.05 -0.04
C HIS A 303 21.53 5.13 -0.16
N ARG A 304 22.82 4.76 -0.16
CA ARG A 304 23.93 5.70 -0.46
C ARG A 304 23.81 6.23 -1.89
N GLU A 305 23.55 5.33 -2.82
CA GLU A 305 23.56 5.63 -4.25
C GLU A 305 22.31 6.39 -4.70
N THR A 306 21.15 6.10 -4.09
CA THR A 306 19.87 6.68 -4.54
C THR A 306 19.24 7.55 -3.47
N THR A 307 18.75 6.97 -2.37
CA THR A 307 17.93 7.67 -1.37
C THR A 307 18.62 8.91 -0.80
N ALA A 308 19.91 8.84 -0.48
CA ALA A 308 20.69 9.95 0.03
C ALA A 308 20.80 11.09 -0.98
N ARG A 309 21.11 10.76 -2.24
CA ARG A 309 21.23 11.74 -3.33
C ARG A 309 19.91 12.43 -3.60
N GLU A 310 18.82 11.66 -3.67
CA GLU A 310 17.48 12.22 -3.86
C GLU A 310 17.11 13.19 -2.72
N ILE A 311 17.37 12.84 -1.45
CA ILE A 311 17.12 13.74 -0.32
C ILE A 311 17.98 14.99 -0.42
N TRP A 312 19.26 14.85 -0.76
CA TRP A 312 20.18 15.98 -0.90
C TRP A 312 19.74 16.94 -2.02
N GLU A 313 19.46 16.39 -3.20
CA GLU A 313 19.03 17.14 -4.38
C GLU A 313 17.67 17.82 -4.15
N ASP A 314 16.67 17.08 -3.66
CA ASP A 314 15.31 17.61 -3.48
C ASP A 314 15.21 18.63 -2.32
N THR A 315 16.22 18.71 -1.44
CA THR A 315 16.31 19.73 -0.39
C THR A 315 17.32 20.85 -0.69
N ASP A 316 17.90 20.88 -1.89
CA ASP A 316 18.99 21.80 -2.25
C ASP A 316 20.13 21.81 -1.20
N GLY A 317 20.46 20.63 -0.65
CA GLY A 317 21.48 20.46 0.40
C GLY A 317 21.12 21.03 1.78
N ARG A 318 19.87 21.43 2.00
CA ARG A 318 19.43 22.11 3.23
C ARG A 318 18.97 21.17 4.34
N VAL A 319 18.78 19.87 4.08
CA VAL A 319 18.43 18.90 5.13
C VAL A 319 19.36 19.03 6.35
N ASP A 320 18.81 19.12 7.55
CA ASP A 320 19.56 19.23 8.81
C ASP A 320 19.44 17.96 9.66
N ILE A 321 18.29 17.29 9.57
CA ILE A 321 17.98 16.13 10.41
C ILE A 321 17.32 15.07 9.54
N LEU A 322 17.84 13.85 9.61
CA LEU A 322 17.22 12.65 9.07
C LEU A 322 16.52 11.89 10.19
N VAL A 323 15.26 11.51 10.00
CA VAL A 323 14.50 10.65 10.90
C VAL A 323 14.09 9.38 10.15
N ALA A 324 14.54 8.21 10.62
CA ALA A 324 14.26 6.93 9.97
C ALA A 324 14.05 5.80 10.98
N GLY A 325 13.01 5.00 10.75
CA GLY A 325 12.78 3.76 11.47
C GLY A 325 13.80 2.67 11.15
N VAL A 326 14.29 1.98 12.18
CA VAL A 326 15.30 0.94 12.04
C VAL A 326 14.64 -0.44 12.02
N GLY A 327 14.52 -0.99 10.80
CA GLY A 327 14.27 -2.42 10.57
C GLY A 327 15.59 -3.15 10.34
N THR A 328 16.04 -3.17 9.07
CA THR A 328 17.38 -3.68 8.72
C THR A 328 18.49 -2.67 9.03
N GLY A 329 18.16 -1.39 9.23
CA GLY A 329 19.15 -0.32 9.44
C GLY A 329 19.78 0.25 8.16
N GLY A 330 19.63 -0.42 7.01
CA GLY A 330 20.30 -0.03 5.77
C GLY A 330 19.96 1.39 5.29
N THR A 331 18.72 1.85 5.49
CA THR A 331 18.29 3.21 5.12
C THR A 331 18.99 4.26 5.96
N LEU A 332 19.02 4.11 7.28
CA LEU A 332 19.73 5.05 8.16
C LEU A 332 21.22 5.04 7.85
N THR A 333 21.84 3.86 7.79
CA THR A 333 23.27 3.72 7.47
C THR A 333 23.62 4.41 6.16
N GLY A 334 22.95 4.04 5.06
CA GLY A 334 23.31 4.52 3.74
C GLY A 334 23.05 6.02 3.54
N VAL A 335 21.95 6.53 4.10
CA VAL A 335 21.63 7.96 3.99
C VAL A 335 22.55 8.79 4.90
N ALA A 336 22.71 8.41 6.17
CA ALA A 336 23.52 9.18 7.10
C ALA A 336 24.99 9.23 6.69
N GLU A 337 25.56 8.14 6.19
CA GLU A 337 26.96 8.09 5.76
C GLU A 337 27.28 9.10 4.65
N VAL A 338 26.40 9.19 3.64
CA VAL A 338 26.56 10.15 2.54
C VAL A 338 26.27 11.57 3.02
N LEU A 339 25.13 11.78 3.68
CA LEU A 339 24.69 13.12 4.06
C LEU A 339 25.60 13.76 5.11
N LYS A 340 26.15 13.00 6.06
CA LYS A 340 27.13 13.54 7.03
C LYS A 340 28.46 13.92 6.37
N THR A 341 28.85 13.24 5.28
CA THR A 341 30.03 13.64 4.49
C THR A 341 29.80 14.97 3.79
N LEU A 342 28.59 15.21 3.27
CA LEU A 342 28.22 16.46 2.58
C LEU A 342 27.93 17.61 3.56
N LYS A 343 27.37 17.29 4.73
CA LYS A 343 27.02 18.23 5.79
C LYS A 343 27.34 17.61 7.16
N PRO A 344 28.54 17.85 7.71
CA PRO A 344 28.96 17.27 8.99
C PRO A 344 28.08 17.62 10.18
N SER A 345 27.29 18.70 10.10
CA SER A 345 26.33 19.10 11.13
C SER A 345 24.99 18.36 11.06
N LEU A 346 24.77 17.51 10.04
CA LEU A 346 23.55 16.73 9.90
C LEU A 346 23.41 15.73 11.04
N ARG A 347 22.21 15.65 11.63
CA ARG A 347 21.88 14.65 12.65
C ARG A 347 21.04 13.53 12.07
N ALA A 348 21.38 12.28 12.36
CA ALA A 348 20.58 11.10 12.07
C ALA A 348 19.92 10.57 13.35
N ILE A 349 18.59 10.47 13.31
CA ILE A 349 17.75 10.00 14.41
C ILE A 349 17.14 8.66 14.04
N ALA A 350 17.45 7.64 14.84
CA ALA A 350 16.92 6.29 14.70
C ALA A 350 15.61 6.15 15.48
N ILE A 351 14.63 5.48 14.88
CA ILE A 351 13.35 5.17 15.54
C ILE A 351 13.23 3.69 15.82
N GLU A 352 12.86 3.35 17.06
CA GLU A 352 12.60 1.97 17.49
C GLU A 352 11.34 1.87 18.37
N PRO A 353 10.73 0.67 18.48
CA PRO A 353 9.59 0.45 19.37
C PRO A 353 10.00 0.55 20.84
N ASP A 354 9.17 1.20 21.66
CA ASP A 354 9.44 1.35 23.09
C ASP A 354 9.56 0.01 23.83
N THR A 355 8.73 -0.97 23.47
CA THR A 355 8.74 -2.30 24.09
C THR A 355 9.81 -3.25 23.52
N SER A 356 10.63 -2.82 22.57
CA SER A 356 11.71 -3.60 21.97
C SER A 356 12.91 -2.70 21.64
N ALA A 357 13.35 -1.93 22.63
CA ALA A 357 14.28 -0.82 22.49
C ALA A 357 15.77 -1.26 22.52
N VAL A 358 16.14 -2.17 21.62
CA VAL A 358 17.47 -2.80 21.59
C VAL A 358 18.58 -1.78 21.29
N LEU A 359 18.33 -0.76 20.47
CA LEU A 359 19.31 0.29 20.19
C LEU A 359 19.55 1.19 21.41
N SER A 360 18.56 1.27 22.31
CA SER A 360 18.68 1.96 23.60
C SER A 360 19.28 1.06 24.70
N GLY A 361 19.70 -0.17 24.39
CA GLY A 361 20.31 -1.10 25.34
C GLY A 361 19.32 -1.96 26.14
N GLU A 362 18.02 -1.91 25.81
CA GLU A 362 17.00 -2.75 26.44
C GLU A 362 16.90 -4.13 25.77
N LYS A 363 16.18 -5.04 26.43
CA LYS A 363 15.89 -6.36 25.85
C LYS A 363 14.86 -6.24 24.72
N ALA A 364 14.97 -7.16 23.76
CA ALA A 364 13.95 -7.34 22.74
C ALA A 364 12.61 -7.72 23.40
N GLY A 365 11.52 -7.18 22.86
CA GLY A 365 10.17 -7.47 23.31
C GLY A 365 9.15 -7.42 22.18
N GLN A 366 7.89 -7.70 22.51
CA GLN A 366 6.82 -7.73 21.53
C GLN A 366 6.29 -6.33 21.24
N HIS A 367 6.04 -6.03 19.96
CA HIS A 367 5.46 -4.77 19.52
C HIS A 367 4.67 -4.98 18.22
N GLN A 368 3.89 -3.98 17.80
CA GLN A 368 3.06 -4.06 16.61
C GLN A 368 3.56 -3.20 15.45
N LEU A 369 4.63 -2.43 15.65
CA LEU A 369 5.27 -1.58 14.63
C LEU A 369 6.00 -2.38 13.55
N GLN A 370 5.26 -3.08 12.69
CA GLN A 370 5.81 -3.90 11.61
C GLN A 370 6.73 -3.07 10.70
N GLY A 371 7.92 -3.63 10.42
CA GLY A 371 8.94 -3.02 9.56
C GLY A 371 10.11 -2.36 10.29
N ILE A 372 10.01 -2.16 11.61
CA ILE A 372 11.08 -1.70 12.50
C ILE A 372 11.22 -2.62 13.73
N GLY A 373 12.26 -2.46 14.54
CA GLY A 373 12.41 -3.17 15.81
C GLY A 373 12.66 -4.67 15.66
N ALA A 374 13.69 -5.08 14.92
CA ALA A 374 13.94 -6.49 14.61
C ALA A 374 14.26 -7.38 15.84
N GLY A 375 14.41 -6.80 17.04
CA GLY A 375 14.77 -7.53 18.27
C GLY A 375 16.27 -7.84 18.39
N PHE A 376 17.09 -7.30 17.50
CA PHE A 376 18.56 -7.34 17.52
C PHE A 376 19.11 -6.15 16.74
N VAL A 377 20.41 -5.86 16.89
CA VAL A 377 21.12 -4.87 16.09
C VAL A 377 21.58 -5.52 14.77
N PRO A 378 21.07 -5.11 13.60
CA PRO A 378 21.47 -5.72 12.33
C PRO A 378 22.92 -5.42 11.94
N ASP A 379 23.61 -6.37 11.31
CA ASP A 379 25.02 -6.23 10.89
C ASP A 379 25.24 -5.03 9.94
N VAL A 380 24.25 -4.69 9.11
CA VAL A 380 24.34 -3.54 8.18
C VAL A 380 24.03 -2.18 8.85
N LEU A 381 23.60 -2.17 10.12
CA LEU A 381 23.38 -0.93 10.86
C LEU A 381 24.70 -0.42 11.45
N ARG A 382 25.10 0.79 11.06
CA ARG A 382 26.25 1.50 11.64
C ARG A 382 25.77 2.41 12.77
N THR A 383 25.81 1.91 14.01
CA THR A 383 25.26 2.60 15.18
C THR A 383 26.02 3.88 15.52
N GLU A 384 27.30 3.98 15.14
CA GLU A 384 28.12 5.18 15.30
C GLU A 384 27.64 6.38 14.46
N LEU A 385 26.79 6.14 13.46
CA LEU A 385 26.18 7.20 12.67
C LEU A 385 24.94 7.82 13.35
N ILE A 386 24.41 7.18 14.40
CA ILE A 386 23.18 7.61 15.08
C ILE A 386 23.51 8.69 16.13
N ASP A 387 22.90 9.86 16.01
CA ASP A 387 23.06 10.95 16.99
C ASP A 387 22.02 10.92 18.11
N GLU A 388 20.92 10.18 17.90
CA GLU A 388 19.82 10.05 18.84
C GLU A 388 18.96 8.83 18.47
N VAL A 389 18.51 8.09 19.47
CA VAL A 389 17.46 7.07 19.32
C VAL A 389 16.19 7.60 19.97
N VAL A 390 15.07 7.53 19.26
CA VAL A 390 13.75 7.86 19.81
C VAL A 390 12.91 6.60 19.88
N ARG A 391 12.46 6.28 21.08
CA ARG A 391 11.54 5.18 21.39
C ARG A 391 10.10 5.63 21.15
N VAL A 392 9.30 4.78 20.52
CA VAL A 392 7.91 5.11 20.16
C VAL A 392 6.97 3.98 20.58
N THR A 393 5.86 4.36 21.22
CA THR A 393 4.80 3.44 21.63
C THR A 393 3.95 3.00 20.42
N ASN A 394 3.20 1.90 20.56
CA ASN A 394 2.27 1.51 19.48
C ASN A 394 1.17 2.56 19.32
N GLU A 395 0.69 3.08 20.45
CA GLU A 395 -0.39 4.06 20.57
C GLU A 395 -0.04 5.36 19.82
N ASP A 396 1.14 5.91 20.07
CA ASP A 396 1.63 7.14 19.42
C ASP A 396 1.79 6.96 17.91
N ALA A 397 2.37 5.82 17.50
CA ALA A 397 2.56 5.49 16.10
C ALA A 397 1.22 5.33 15.36
N PHE A 398 0.26 4.62 15.95
CA PHE A 398 -1.06 4.38 15.36
C PHE A 398 -1.88 5.67 15.28
N ALA A 399 -1.92 6.45 16.35
CA ALA A 399 -2.59 7.75 16.36
C ALA A 399 -2.03 8.66 15.26
N THR A 400 -0.70 8.72 15.13
CA THR A 400 -0.04 9.55 14.10
C THR A 400 -0.26 9.01 12.70
N THR A 401 -0.33 7.69 12.51
CA THR A 401 -0.69 7.06 11.22
C THR A 401 -2.08 7.52 10.76
N VAL A 402 -3.05 7.54 11.67
CA VAL A 402 -4.41 8.01 11.38
C VAL A 402 -4.42 9.51 11.09
N GLN A 403 -3.68 10.30 11.86
CA GLN A 403 -3.57 11.75 11.65
C GLN A 403 -2.92 12.11 10.31
N LEU A 404 -1.89 11.39 9.86
CA LEU A 404 -1.29 11.56 8.54
C LEU A 404 -2.32 11.42 7.42
N ALA A 405 -3.15 10.38 7.49
CA ALA A 405 -4.19 10.15 6.50
C ALA A 405 -5.27 11.24 6.55
N ARG A 406 -5.79 11.55 7.75
CA ARG A 406 -6.92 12.49 7.93
C ARG A 406 -6.53 13.95 7.69
N GLN A 407 -5.33 14.35 8.08
CA GLN A 407 -4.93 15.76 8.07
C GLN A 407 -4.12 16.11 6.81
N GLU A 408 -3.17 15.26 6.41
CA GLU A 408 -2.25 15.53 5.30
C GLU A 408 -2.66 14.81 4.00
N GLY A 409 -3.63 13.89 4.06
CA GLY A 409 -4.01 13.07 2.90
C GLY A 409 -2.95 12.03 2.55
N ILE A 410 -2.06 11.69 3.48
CA ILE A 410 -0.96 10.74 3.28
C ILE A 410 -1.34 9.41 3.93
N LEU A 411 -1.74 8.42 3.11
CA LEU A 411 -2.06 7.07 3.58
C LEU A 411 -0.79 6.21 3.63
N ALA A 412 -0.05 6.29 4.75
CA ALA A 412 1.19 5.56 4.98
C ALA A 412 1.04 4.45 6.04
N GLY A 413 2.01 3.53 6.11
CA GLY A 413 2.01 2.41 7.06
C GLY A 413 2.36 2.79 8.50
N ILE A 414 2.22 1.84 9.42
CA ILE A 414 2.40 2.08 10.87
C ILE A 414 3.82 2.49 11.28
N SER A 415 4.84 1.98 10.58
CA SER A 415 6.22 2.44 10.79
C SER A 415 6.43 3.88 10.33
N SER A 416 5.65 4.34 9.35
CA SER A 416 5.61 5.74 8.91
C SER A 416 4.99 6.63 10.00
N GLY A 417 3.94 6.16 10.68
CA GLY A 417 3.37 6.86 11.83
C GLY A 417 4.36 7.00 12.98
N ALA A 418 5.11 5.95 13.31
CA ALA A 418 6.15 6.01 14.32
C ALA A 418 7.25 7.01 13.96
N ALA A 419 7.74 6.97 12.72
CA ALA A 419 8.76 7.91 12.23
C ALA A 419 8.25 9.36 12.23
N MET A 420 7.01 9.57 11.78
CA MET A 420 6.38 10.89 11.77
C MET A 420 6.19 11.44 13.19
N TRP A 421 5.69 10.63 14.12
CA TRP A 421 5.50 11.05 15.51
C TRP A 421 6.82 11.58 16.08
N ALA A 422 7.90 10.82 15.92
CA ALA A 422 9.22 11.23 16.38
C ALA A 422 9.72 12.49 15.67
N ALA A 423 9.50 12.62 14.36
CA ALA A 423 9.85 13.83 13.62
C ALA A 423 9.12 15.07 14.15
N LEU A 424 7.83 14.95 14.51
CA LEU A 424 7.05 16.04 15.11
C LEU A 424 7.58 16.40 16.51
N GLN A 425 7.91 15.41 17.35
CA GLN A 425 8.54 15.65 18.65
C GLN A 425 9.88 16.37 18.51
N VAL A 426 10.69 15.98 17.52
CA VAL A 426 11.99 16.60 17.23
C VAL A 426 11.80 18.03 16.68
N ALA A 427 10.80 18.24 15.83
CA ALA A 427 10.48 19.54 15.23
C ALA A 427 9.97 20.57 16.27
N GLY A 428 9.29 20.11 17.32
CA GLY A 428 8.82 20.96 18.42
C GLY A 428 9.92 21.47 19.36
N ARG A 429 11.16 20.97 19.23
CA ARG A 429 12.27 21.38 20.12
C ARG A 429 12.81 22.76 19.71
N PRO A 430 12.95 23.74 20.63
CA PRO A 430 13.41 25.09 20.29
C PRO A 430 14.76 25.14 19.54
N LYS A 431 15.70 24.24 19.87
CA LYS A 431 17.01 24.14 19.20
C LYS A 431 16.97 23.72 17.72
N ASN A 432 15.79 23.31 17.25
CA ASN A 432 15.57 22.89 15.86
C ASN A 432 14.76 23.92 15.07
N ALA A 433 14.43 25.08 15.65
CA ALA A 433 13.77 26.15 14.93
C ALA A 433 14.56 26.53 13.65
N GLY A 434 13.86 26.67 12.52
CA GLY A 434 14.42 26.99 11.21
C GLY A 434 15.10 25.83 10.47
N LYS A 435 15.22 24.65 11.08
CA LYS A 435 15.83 23.47 10.44
C LYS A 435 14.87 22.73 9.51
N ILE A 436 15.41 21.96 8.56
CA ILE A 436 14.67 20.99 7.76
C ILE A 436 14.89 19.57 8.31
N ILE A 437 13.79 18.93 8.69
CA ILE A 437 13.73 17.53 9.09
C ILE A 437 13.16 16.72 7.92
N VAL A 438 13.93 15.76 7.42
CA VAL A 438 13.46 14.76 6.47
C VAL A 438 13.10 13.49 7.22
N VAL A 439 11.85 13.06 7.11
CA VAL A 439 11.36 11.81 7.70
C VAL A 439 11.01 10.80 6.63
N VAL A 440 11.49 9.56 6.77
CA VAL A 440 11.23 8.50 5.79
C VAL A 440 9.92 7.78 6.13
N LEU A 441 8.97 7.76 5.18
CA LEU A 441 7.72 7.01 5.30
C LEU A 441 7.82 5.73 4.44
N PRO A 442 8.11 4.56 5.04
CA PRO A 442 8.64 3.42 4.30
C PRO A 442 7.67 2.75 3.33
N ASP A 443 6.36 2.81 3.58
CA ASP A 443 5.37 2.04 2.83
C ASP A 443 3.93 2.55 2.94
N THR A 444 3.06 1.98 2.11
CA THR A 444 1.65 2.38 1.98
C THR A 444 0.80 1.87 3.14
N GLY A 445 -0.16 2.69 3.55
CA GLY A 445 -1.16 2.31 4.56
C GLY A 445 -2.13 1.23 4.11
N GLN A 446 -2.28 0.99 2.79
CA GLN A 446 -3.20 -0.02 2.24
C GLN A 446 -2.90 -1.43 2.76
N ARG A 447 -1.64 -1.74 3.06
CA ARG A 447 -1.21 -3.05 3.56
C ARG A 447 -1.64 -3.35 5.00
N TYR A 448 -2.18 -2.35 5.70
CA TYR A 448 -2.50 -2.40 7.11
C TYR A 448 -3.99 -2.22 7.38
N LEU A 449 -4.85 -2.23 6.35
CA LEU A 449 -6.29 -2.06 6.50
C LEU A 449 -6.92 -3.16 7.36
N SER A 450 -6.39 -4.38 7.32
CA SER A 450 -6.85 -5.51 8.14
C SER A 450 -6.48 -5.40 9.63
N MET A 451 -5.71 -4.39 10.03
CA MET A 451 -5.39 -4.12 11.44
C MET A 451 -6.46 -3.24 12.12
N ASN A 452 -7.52 -2.85 11.40
CA ASN A 452 -8.62 -2.01 11.90
C ASN A 452 -8.15 -0.66 12.48
N LEU A 453 -6.97 -0.18 12.06
CA LEU A 453 -6.39 1.10 12.52
C LEU A 453 -7.27 2.30 12.20
N PHE A 454 -8.07 2.18 11.14
CA PHE A 454 -8.92 3.25 10.61
C PHE A 454 -10.42 3.05 10.93
N ASP A 455 -10.78 1.93 11.56
CA ASP A 455 -12.19 1.52 11.73
C ASP A 455 -12.86 2.14 12.95
N ASN A 456 -12.09 2.74 13.86
CA ASN A 456 -12.64 3.45 15.00
C ASN A 456 -12.69 4.96 14.74
N GLN A 457 -13.87 5.53 15.05
CA GLN A 457 -14.22 6.95 15.11
C GLN A 457 -14.98 7.48 13.88
N ALA A 458 -16.28 7.19 13.86
CA ALA A 458 -17.31 8.07 13.32
C ALA A 458 -17.65 9.16 14.36
#